data_AF-A0A2H6GTJ3-F1
#
_entry.id   AF-A0A2H6GTJ3-F1
#
_cell.length_a   1.000
_cell.length_b   1.000
_cell.length_c   1.000
_cell.angle_alpha   90.00
_cell.angle_beta   90.00
_cell.angle_gamma   90.00
#
_symmetry.space_group_name_H-M   'P 1'
#
loop_
_entity.id
_entity.type
_entity.pdbx_description
1 polymer ?
#
loop_
_entity_poly.entity_id
_entity_poly.type
_entity_poly.pdbx_seq_one_letter_code
_entity_poly.pdbx_strand_id
1 'polypeptide(L)'
;MPIPDNEAERIYKAIFRKNIPSAIREHFRIISKEIELRSTDEEIEKCSEIIKKVRDLEALELTARYLKRFPVLTLKFKIMLYLAETLPENYHEYINEKNGIFSGYLLLIVSVFRSFYKFIKGFFLLKGCKL
;
A
#
# COMPACT_ATOMS: atom_id res chain seq x y z
N MET A 1 -9.32 18.83 6.27
CA MET A 1 -8.45 19.00 5.07
C MET A 1 -8.98 18.12 3.95
N PRO A 2 -8.88 18.50 2.66
CA PRO A 2 -9.38 17.67 1.58
C PRO A 2 -8.48 16.45 1.37
N ILE A 3 -9.11 15.31 1.08
CA ILE A 3 -8.45 14.09 0.59
C ILE A 3 -7.59 14.50 -0.61
N PRO A 4 -6.30 14.13 -0.69
CA PRO A 4 -5.54 14.34 -1.91
C PRO A 4 -6.30 13.65 -3.05
N ASP A 5 -6.68 14.38 -4.10
CA ASP A 5 -7.48 13.87 -5.24
C ASP A 5 -6.91 12.59 -5.90
N ASN A 6 -5.69 12.21 -5.55
CA ASN A 6 -4.94 11.07 -6.09
C ASN A 6 -4.45 10.07 -5.01
N GLU A 7 -4.90 10.16 -3.75
CA GLU A 7 -4.40 9.25 -2.69
C GLU A 7 -4.68 7.77 -3.01
N ALA A 8 -5.95 7.46 -3.32
CA ALA A 8 -6.39 6.10 -3.63
C ALA A 8 -5.61 5.54 -4.84
N GLU A 9 -5.47 6.35 -5.88
CA GLU A 9 -4.78 5.96 -7.11
C GLU A 9 -3.29 5.73 -6.88
N ARG A 10 -2.63 6.55 -6.04
CA ARG A 10 -1.24 6.33 -5.67
C ARG A 10 -1.00 5.05 -4.88
N ILE A 11 -1.85 4.76 -3.89
CA ILE A 11 -1.74 3.53 -3.10
C ILE A 11 -1.99 2.33 -4.01
N TYR A 12 -3.08 2.34 -4.78
CA TYR A 12 -3.42 1.24 -5.68
C TYR A 12 -2.32 1.00 -6.73
N LYS A 13 -1.78 2.06 -7.34
CA LYS A 13 -0.68 1.97 -8.29
C LYS A 13 0.62 1.49 -7.65
N ALA A 14 0.87 1.80 -6.38
CA ALA A 14 2.02 1.27 -5.66
C ALA A 14 1.93 -0.26 -5.46
N ILE A 15 0.73 -0.79 -5.24
CA ILE A 15 0.48 -2.23 -5.05
C ILE A 15 0.44 -2.96 -6.39
N PHE A 16 -0.48 -2.56 -7.27
CA PHE A 16 -0.85 -3.32 -8.47
C PHE A 16 -0.19 -2.80 -9.76
N ARG A 17 0.46 -1.63 -9.73
CA ARG A 17 1.05 -0.96 -10.91
C ARG A 17 0.05 -0.70 -12.04
N LYS A 18 -1.24 -0.59 -11.71
CA LYS A 18 -2.36 -0.35 -12.61
C LYS A 18 -3.12 0.91 -12.19
N ASN A 19 -4.04 1.36 -13.04
CA ASN A 19 -4.99 2.40 -12.68
C ASN A 19 -6.07 1.82 -11.78
N ILE A 20 -6.51 2.61 -10.79
CA ILE A 20 -7.54 2.19 -9.84
C ILE A 20 -8.91 2.10 -10.52
N PRO A 21 -9.66 0.99 -10.35
CA PRO A 21 -11.06 0.91 -10.75
C PRO A 21 -11.91 1.95 -10.00
N SER A 22 -12.89 2.54 -10.68
CA SER A 22 -13.77 3.58 -10.10
C SER A 22 -14.50 3.11 -8.84
N ALA A 23 -14.95 1.85 -8.83
CA ALA A 23 -15.61 1.23 -7.67
C ALA A 23 -14.70 1.23 -6.43
N ILE A 24 -13.45 0.75 -6.56
CA ILE A 24 -12.49 0.76 -5.44
C ILE A 24 -12.20 2.18 -4.99
N ARG A 25 -12.02 3.12 -5.93
CA ARG A 25 -11.71 4.51 -5.60
C ARG A 25 -12.76 5.11 -4.67
N GLU A 26 -14.04 4.90 -4.96
CA GLU A 26 -15.12 5.49 -4.15
C GLU A 26 -15.25 4.81 -2.79
N HIS A 27 -15.19 3.48 -2.73
CA HIS A 27 -15.22 2.75 -1.45
C HIS A 27 -14.02 3.11 -0.58
N PHE A 28 -12.83 3.23 -1.17
CA PHE A 28 -11.63 3.66 -0.46
C PHE A 28 -11.81 5.07 0.11
N ARG A 29 -12.37 6.00 -0.67
CA ARG A 29 -12.61 7.39 -0.23
C ARG A 29 -13.50 7.45 1.01
N ILE A 30 -14.56 6.64 1.05
CA ILE A 30 -15.49 6.57 2.18
C ILE A 30 -14.77 6.01 3.42
N ILE A 31 -14.12 4.85 3.29
CA ILE A 31 -13.47 4.18 4.43
C ILE A 31 -12.24 4.98 4.92
N SER A 32 -11.52 5.66 4.02
CA SER A 32 -10.39 6.52 4.38
C SER A 32 -10.82 7.65 5.31
N LYS A 33 -12.01 8.23 5.14
CA LYS A 33 -12.55 9.24 6.06
C LYS A 33 -12.80 8.65 7.45
N GLU A 34 -13.32 7.43 7.52
CA GLU A 34 -13.55 6.74 8.80
C GLU A 34 -12.24 6.47 9.56
N ILE A 35 -11.14 6.19 8.85
CA ILE A 35 -9.81 6.08 9.45
C ILE A 35 -9.36 7.42 10.02
N GLU A 36 -9.51 8.49 9.24
CA GLU A 36 -9.09 9.83 9.62
C GLU A 36 -9.83 10.31 10.87
N LEU A 37 -11.14 10.03 11.00
CA LEU A 37 -11.91 10.36 12.21
C LEU A 37 -11.39 9.71 13.50
N ARG A 38 -10.58 8.64 13.40
CA ARG A 38 -10.02 7.91 14.54
C ARG A 38 -8.53 8.20 14.78
N SER A 39 -7.95 9.10 13.98
CA SER A 39 -6.53 9.41 13.98
C SER A 39 -6.31 10.87 14.38
N THR A 40 -5.12 11.23 14.83
CA THR A 40 -4.83 12.64 15.14
C THR A 40 -4.59 13.46 13.87
N ASP A 41 -4.83 14.78 13.93
CA ASP A 41 -4.56 15.67 12.79
C ASP A 41 -3.10 15.58 12.32
N GLU A 42 -2.15 15.45 13.25
CA GLU A 42 -0.73 15.27 12.95
C GLU A 42 -0.47 13.96 12.18
N GLU A 43 -1.10 12.84 12.58
CA GLU A 43 -0.96 11.56 11.89
C GLU A 43 -1.53 11.61 10.48
N ILE A 44 -2.67 12.30 10.30
CA ILE A 44 -3.34 12.48 9.01
C ILE A 44 -2.48 13.33 8.09
N GLU A 45 -1.98 14.47 8.57
CA GLU A 45 -1.13 15.38 7.81
C GLU A 45 0.16 14.67 7.38
N LYS A 46 0.82 14.00 8.32
CA LYS A 46 2.04 13.22 8.06
C LYS A 46 1.80 12.11 7.03
N CYS A 47 0.68 11.41 7.11
CA CYS A 47 0.29 10.40 6.13
C CYS A 47 0.07 11.02 4.74
N SER A 48 -0.65 12.14 4.66
CA SER A 48 -0.91 12.89 3.43
C SER A 48 0.37 13.41 2.78
N GLU A 49 1.34 13.87 3.58
CA GLU A 49 2.66 14.27 3.09
C GLU A 49 3.44 13.09 2.50
N ILE A 50 3.50 11.98 3.22
CA ILE A 50 4.17 10.75 2.79
C ILE A 50 3.57 10.25 1.48
N ILE A 51 2.25 10.05 1.51
CA ILE A 51 1.28 10.30 0.45
C ILE A 51 1.88 10.83 -0.84
N LYS A 52 2.08 12.15 -0.80
CA LYS A 52 2.47 13.02 -1.90
C LYS A 52 3.95 12.93 -2.26
N LYS A 53 4.85 12.75 -1.30
CA LYS A 53 6.30 12.92 -1.52
C LYS A 53 7.03 11.62 -1.84
N VAL A 54 6.58 10.48 -1.29
CA VAL A 54 7.38 9.25 -1.33
C VAL A 54 7.21 8.51 -2.66
N ARG A 55 8.34 8.27 -3.34
CA ARG A 55 8.37 7.62 -4.65
C ARG A 55 7.96 6.15 -4.62
N ASP A 56 8.31 5.42 -3.56
CA ASP A 56 8.02 3.98 -3.42
C ASP A 56 7.22 3.75 -2.13
N LEU A 57 5.91 3.92 -2.23
CA LEU A 57 5.00 3.78 -1.10
C LEU A 57 4.91 2.32 -0.61
N GLU A 58 5.02 1.33 -1.50
CA GLU A 58 5.06 -0.10 -1.16
C GLU A 58 6.26 -0.41 -0.24
N ALA A 59 7.45 0.08 -0.59
CA ALA A 59 8.65 -0.10 0.23
C ALA A 59 8.51 0.57 1.61
N LEU A 60 7.99 1.81 1.62
CA LEU A 60 7.81 2.54 2.86
C LEU A 60 6.78 1.86 3.77
N GLU A 61 5.61 1.49 3.25
CA GLU A 61 4.57 0.82 4.05
C GLU A 61 5.08 -0.49 4.64
N LEU A 62 5.74 -1.33 3.84
CA LEU A 62 6.27 -2.61 4.33
C LEU A 62 7.17 -2.42 5.57
N THR A 63 8.04 -1.41 5.51
CA THR A 63 8.98 -1.11 6.58
C THR A 63 8.27 -0.44 7.76
N ALA A 64 7.38 0.51 7.48
CA ALA A 64 6.59 1.22 8.48
C ALA A 64 5.74 0.26 9.31
N ARG A 65 5.07 -0.69 8.64
CA ARG A 65 4.30 -1.75 9.28
C ARG A 65 5.15 -2.59 10.23
N TYR A 66 6.34 -3.01 9.80
CA TYR A 66 7.25 -3.80 10.63
C TYR A 66 7.77 -3.02 11.85
N LEU A 67 8.11 -1.75 11.66
CA LEU A 67 8.60 -0.86 12.72
C LEU A 67 7.47 -0.19 13.53
N LYS A 68 6.20 -0.53 13.28
CA LYS A 68 5.01 0.07 13.90
C LYS A 68 4.98 1.60 13.81
N ARG A 69 5.37 2.14 12.66
CA ARG A 69 5.31 3.58 12.32
C ARG A 69 4.23 3.83 11.28
N PHE A 70 3.71 5.06 11.24
CA PHE A 70 2.67 5.48 10.28
C PHE A 70 1.45 4.55 10.27
N PRO A 71 0.72 4.44 11.40
CA PRO A 71 -0.43 3.55 11.52
C PRO A 71 -1.52 3.87 10.49
N VAL A 72 -1.77 5.16 10.21
CA VAL A 72 -2.73 5.61 9.19
C VAL A 72 -2.37 5.10 7.80
N LEU A 73 -1.10 5.23 7.38
CA LEU A 73 -0.62 4.74 6.09
C LEU A 73 -0.84 3.22 5.98
N THR A 74 -0.44 2.48 7.02
CA THR A 74 -0.57 1.03 7.07
C THR A 74 -2.04 0.62 6.96
N LEU A 75 -2.94 1.31 7.65
CA LEU A 75 -4.37 1.00 7.64
C LEU A 75 -5.01 1.31 6.27
N LYS A 76 -4.63 2.43 5.64
CA LYS A 76 -5.05 2.76 4.27
C LYS A 76 -4.58 1.70 3.27
N PHE A 77 -3.33 1.24 3.36
CA PHE A 77 -2.84 0.14 2.51
C PHE A 77 -3.62 -1.16 2.71
N LYS A 78 -3.91 -1.54 3.96
CA LYS A 78 -4.70 -2.74 4.26
C LYS A 78 -6.10 -2.65 3.65
N ILE A 79 -6.79 -1.53 3.81
CA ILE A 79 -8.12 -1.33 3.24
C ILE A 79 -8.09 -1.39 1.72
N MET A 80 -7.06 -0.81 1.09
CA MET A 80 -6.90 -0.94 -0.37
C MET A 80 -6.77 -2.40 -0.80
N LEU A 81 -5.99 -3.21 -0.08
CA LEU A 81 -5.84 -4.63 -0.35
C LEU A 81 -7.16 -5.39 -0.15
N TYR A 82 -7.92 -5.10 0.90
CA TYR A 82 -9.21 -5.74 1.13
C TYR A 82 -10.25 -5.37 0.06
N LEU A 83 -10.34 -4.10 -0.32
CA LEU A 83 -11.22 -3.67 -1.42
C LEU A 83 -10.81 -4.26 -2.77
N ALA A 84 -9.51 -4.44 -2.98
CA ALA A 84 -9.00 -5.05 -4.20
C ALA A 84 -9.33 -6.54 -4.28
N GLU A 85 -9.33 -7.24 -3.15
CA GLU A 85 -9.66 -8.68 -3.09
C GLU A 85 -11.12 -8.96 -3.45
N THR A 86 -12.04 -8.02 -3.23
CA THR A 86 -13.46 -8.20 -3.58
C THR A 86 -13.75 -8.02 -5.08
N LEU A 87 -12.77 -7.61 -5.89
CA LEU A 87 -12.95 -7.39 -7.32
C LEU A 87 -12.46 -8.59 -8.15
N PRO A 88 -13.31 -9.16 -9.03
CA PRO A 88 -12.90 -10.21 -9.96
C PRO A 88 -11.70 -9.82 -10.83
N GLU A 89 -11.55 -8.54 -11.17
CA GLU A 89 -10.45 -8.04 -12.00
C GLU A 89 -9.07 -8.20 -11.35
N ASN A 90 -9.02 -8.30 -10.03
CA ASN A 90 -7.77 -8.54 -9.30
C ASN A 90 -7.54 -10.03 -8.99
N TYR A 91 -8.46 -10.93 -9.36
CA TYR A 91 -8.40 -12.35 -9.00
C TYR A 91 -7.02 -12.99 -9.25
N HIS A 92 -6.45 -12.77 -10.44
CA HIS A 92 -5.15 -13.31 -10.84
C HIS A 92 -3.95 -12.74 -10.06
N GLU A 93 -4.12 -11.62 -9.35
CA GLU A 93 -3.09 -11.05 -8.47
C GLU A 93 -3.04 -11.78 -7.12
N TYR A 94 -4.13 -12.42 -6.71
CA TYR A 94 -4.23 -13.15 -5.44
C TYR A 94 -4.07 -14.67 -5.61
N ILE A 95 -4.57 -15.22 -6.72
CA ILE A 95 -4.57 -16.67 -6.96
C ILE A 95 -3.65 -16.99 -8.13
N ASN A 96 -2.64 -17.81 -7.86
CA ASN A 96 -1.78 -18.37 -8.89
C ASN A 96 -2.40 -19.62 -9.49
N GLU A 97 -3.02 -19.49 -10.66
CA GLU A 97 -3.62 -20.61 -11.40
C GLU A 97 -2.58 -21.46 -12.16
N LYS A 98 -1.30 -21.07 -12.19
CA LYS A 98 -0.28 -21.79 -12.96
C LYS A 98 0.12 -23.09 -12.27
N ASN A 99 -0.07 -24.19 -12.98
CA ASN A 99 0.35 -25.53 -12.56
C ASN A 99 1.88 -25.68 -12.72
N GLY A 100 2.60 -25.70 -11.60
CA GLY A 100 4.04 -25.94 -11.59
C GLY A 100 4.68 -25.69 -10.23
N ILE A 101 4.93 -26.77 -9.48
CA ILE A 101 5.50 -26.71 -8.13
C ILE A 101 6.86 -25.98 -8.14
N PHE A 102 7.74 -26.30 -9.09
CA PHE A 102 9.06 -25.67 -9.21
C PHE A 102 8.98 -24.17 -9.53
N SER A 103 8.11 -23.77 -10.46
CA SER A 103 7.89 -22.35 -10.75
C SER A 103 7.31 -21.60 -9.56
N GLY A 104 6.44 -22.24 -8.76
CA GLY A 104 5.92 -21.68 -7.52
C GLY A 104 7.02 -21.39 -6.51
N TYR A 105 7.91 -22.37 -6.27
CA TYR A 105 9.06 -22.18 -5.37
C TYR A 105 10.01 -21.09 -5.86
N LEU A 106 10.32 -21.04 -7.17
CA LEU A 106 11.18 -20.00 -7.72
C LEU A 106 10.56 -18.60 -7.53
N LEU A 107 9.26 -18.45 -7.80
CA LEU A 107 8.53 -17.21 -7.57
C LEU A 107 8.55 -16.80 -6.10
N LEU A 108 8.43 -17.75 -5.17
CA LEU A 108 8.48 -17.50 -3.75
C LEU A 108 9.86 -16.99 -3.33
N ILE A 109 10.93 -17.65 -3.77
CA ILE A 109 12.32 -17.22 -3.51
C ILE A 109 12.56 -15.79 -4.05
N VAL A 110 12.16 -15.53 -5.30
CA VAL A 110 12.29 -14.18 -5.90
C VAL A 110 11.48 -13.15 -5.10
N SER A 111 10.29 -13.52 -4.63
CA SER A 111 9.44 -12.65 -3.80
C SER A 111 10.06 -12.35 -2.44
N VAL A 112 10.76 -13.31 -1.82
CA VAL A 112 11.52 -13.09 -0.58
C VAL A 112 12.63 -12.07 -0.80
N PHE A 113 13.47 -12.25 -1.82
CA PHE A 113 14.53 -11.29 -2.14
C PHE A 113 13.99 -9.90 -2.49
N ARG A 114 12.91 -9.84 -3.27
CA ARG A 114 12.21 -8.58 -3.58
C ARG A 114 11.70 -7.91 -2.31
N SER A 115 11.10 -8.66 -1.39
CA SER A 115 10.57 -8.14 -0.12
C SER A 115 11.71 -7.61 0.76
N PHE A 116 12.82 -8.34 0.83
CA PHE A 116 14.02 -7.90 1.55
C PHE A 116 14.61 -6.61 0.95
N TYR A 117 14.74 -6.53 -0.38
CA TYR A 117 15.18 -5.31 -1.06
C TYR A 117 14.22 -4.13 -0.79
N LYS A 118 12.91 -4.36 -0.86
CA LYS A 118 11.89 -3.35 -0.55
C LYS A 118 11.96 -2.89 0.90
N PHE A 119 12.24 -3.80 1.83
CA PHE A 119 12.44 -3.48 3.24
C PHE A 119 13.66 -2.58 3.45
N ILE A 120 14.81 -2.93 2.86
CA ILE A 120 16.03 -2.08 2.93
C ILE A 120 15.75 -0.71 2.32
N LYS A 121 15.15 -0.66 1.14
CA LYS A 121 14.79 0.59 0.46
C LYS A 121 13.84 1.43 1.32
N GLY A 122 12.83 0.81 1.90
CA GLY A 122 11.87 1.45 2.78
C GLY A 122 12.52 2.01 4.04
N PHE A 123 13.51 1.31 4.61
CA PHE A 123 14.29 1.80 5.75
C PHE A 123 15.05 3.09 5.43
N PHE A 124 15.67 3.20 4.25
CA PHE A 124 16.30 4.44 3.79
C PHE A 124 15.29 5.56 3.55
N LEU A 125 14.13 5.24 2.96
CA LEU A 125 13.04 6.21 2.81
C LEU A 125 12.53 6.70 4.17
N LEU A 126 12.41 5.81 5.15
CA LEU A 126 11.96 6.15 6.50
C LEU A 126 12.95 7.06 7.24
N LYS A 127 14.27 6.87 7.01
CA LYS A 127 15.31 7.78 7.50
C LYS A 127 15.30 9.14 6.80
N GLY A 128 14.98 9.17 5.50
CA GLY A 128 14.84 10.40 4.72
C GLY A 128 13.55 11.16 5.06
N CYS A 129 12.49 10.44 5.41
CA CYS A 129 11.26 10.96 5.98
C CYS A 129 11.42 11.30 7.46
N LYS A 130 12.58 11.84 7.88
CA LYS A 130 12.76 12.51 9.18
C LYS A 130 11.78 13.69 9.27
N LEU A 131 10.55 13.34 9.61
CA LEU A 131 9.57 14.08 10.37
C LEU A 131 9.54 13.41 11.74
#